data_AF-A0A0G1FBK7-F1
#
_entry.id   AF-A0A0G1FBK7-F1
#
_cell.length_a   1.000
_cell.length_b   1.000
_cell.length_c   1.000
_cell.angle_alpha   90.00
_cell.angle_beta   90.00
_cell.angle_gamma   90.00
#
_symmetry.space_group_name_H-M   'P 1'
#
loop_
_entity.id
_entity.type
_entity.pdbx_description
1 polymer ?
#
loop_
_entity_poly.entity_id
_entity_poly.type
_entity_poly.pdbx_seq_one_letter_code
_entity_poly.pdbx_strand_id
1 'polypeptide(L)'
;MAKFLFIFIIFLAGLLYFPAQTLAASVFISTSGTARVGDTFEVLINADTDGEAVNSVNLSLDYDDNLISFAGYKSENTVIELWVDSPHEEDGVLYMGGIIPGGVSGLYDPSKNGLSPIPLARLLFVAKAEGNAKLSFVKTEILKHDGRGSQLVHDEKNGEIMIKSASPEGILGKGENIFDKNSPEPFSLIFLESSLFSETPSIIIFHAQDIDSGIKEYKMKINEGEWKEAKNPQPIPKSIFSREITVRAIDFYGNFQDAGLTVPGFVSIKLLLTIFALLIIAGVFGFKVVKHMV
;
A
#
# COMPACT_ATOMS: atom_id res chain seq x y z
N MET A 1 43.69 51.99 -9.01
CA MET A 1 43.05 51.29 -7.87
C MET A 1 41.56 51.04 -8.06
N ALA A 2 40.74 52.07 -8.33
CA ALA A 2 39.27 51.91 -8.40
C ALA A 2 38.76 50.83 -9.38
N LYS A 3 39.36 50.68 -10.57
CA LYS A 3 38.98 49.62 -11.53
C LYS A 3 39.27 48.19 -11.04
N PHE A 4 40.39 48.00 -10.32
CA PHE A 4 40.76 46.71 -9.75
C PHE A 4 39.85 46.35 -8.57
N LEU A 5 39.51 47.35 -7.74
CA LEU A 5 38.55 47.20 -6.64
C LEU A 5 37.16 46.83 -7.16
N PHE A 6 36.71 47.45 -8.26
CA PHE A 6 35.41 47.18 -8.87
C PHE A 6 35.33 45.75 -9.44
N ILE A 7 36.36 45.29 -10.14
CA ILE A 7 36.44 43.91 -10.65
C ILE A 7 36.48 42.90 -9.50
N PHE A 8 37.21 43.22 -8.42
CA PHE A 8 37.28 42.38 -7.23
C PHE A 8 35.91 42.28 -6.52
N ILE A 9 35.14 43.37 -6.45
CA ILE A 9 33.78 43.37 -5.88
C ILE A 9 32.81 42.55 -6.74
N ILE A 10 32.90 42.63 -8.08
CA ILE A 10 32.07 41.81 -8.98
C ILE A 10 32.42 40.32 -8.84
N PHE A 11 33.71 39.99 -8.74
CA PHE A 11 34.17 38.61 -8.51
C PHE A 11 33.69 38.07 -7.16
N LEU A 12 33.76 38.90 -6.10
CA LEU A 12 33.29 38.53 -4.76
C LEU A 12 31.75 38.42 -4.69
N ALA A 13 31.02 39.25 -5.42
CA ALA A 13 29.57 39.15 -5.56
C ALA A 13 29.16 37.90 -6.37
N GLY A 14 29.96 37.49 -7.36
CA GLY A 14 29.76 36.25 -8.11
C GLY A 14 29.95 34.98 -7.27
N LEU A 15 30.82 35.03 -6.25
CA LEU A 15 31.02 33.93 -5.30
C LEU A 15 29.83 33.74 -4.33
N LEU A 16 28.95 34.74 -4.18
CA LEU A 16 27.76 34.67 -3.32
C LEU A 16 26.51 34.10 -4.04
N TYR A 17 26.62 33.72 -5.31
CA TYR A 17 25.51 33.27 -6.17
C TYR A 17 25.54 31.78 -6.52
N PHE A 18 26.08 30.93 -5.63
CA PHE A 18 25.83 29.49 -5.71
C PHE A 18 24.82 29.10 -4.64
N PRO A 19 23.51 28.98 -4.97
CA PRO A 19 22.63 28.20 -4.12
C PRO A 19 23.13 26.76 -4.20
N ALA A 20 23.86 26.31 -3.19
CA ALA A 20 23.94 24.89 -2.91
C ALA A 20 22.50 24.47 -2.62
N GLN A 21 21.89 23.68 -3.52
CA GLN A 21 20.66 22.98 -3.19
C GLN A 21 21.05 21.95 -2.13
N THR A 22 20.94 22.34 -0.86
CA THR A 22 20.93 21.38 0.22
C THR A 22 19.56 20.72 0.16
N LEU A 23 19.48 19.55 -0.45
CA LEU A 23 18.28 18.73 -0.34
C LEU A 23 18.22 18.26 1.11
N ALA A 24 17.23 18.75 1.83
CA ALA A 24 17.05 18.41 3.24
C ALA A 24 16.12 17.20 3.39
N ALA A 25 15.24 16.95 2.41
CA ALA A 25 14.44 15.74 2.35
C ALA A 25 15.26 14.54 1.81
N SER A 26 15.04 13.35 2.36
CA SER A 26 15.64 12.12 1.86
C SER A 26 14.73 10.91 2.05
N VAL A 27 14.83 9.94 1.14
CA VAL A 27 14.25 8.60 1.29
C VAL A 27 15.39 7.60 1.47
N PHE A 28 15.24 6.68 2.41
CA PHE A 28 16.34 5.81 2.81
C PHE A 28 15.90 4.43 3.26
N ILE A 29 16.77 3.46 2.96
CA ILE A 29 16.61 2.06 3.34
C ILE A 29 17.38 1.82 4.64
N SER A 30 16.71 1.24 5.64
CA SER A 30 17.32 0.85 6.93
C SER A 30 17.22 -0.65 7.12
N THR A 31 18.33 -1.28 7.48
CA THR A 31 18.43 -2.73 7.74
C THR A 31 18.95 -2.97 9.16
N SER A 32 18.84 -4.20 9.67
CA SER A 32 19.46 -4.61 10.95
C SER A 32 21.01 -4.70 10.89
N GLY A 33 21.60 -4.49 9.70
CA GLY A 33 23.04 -4.55 9.45
C GLY A 33 23.58 -5.95 9.16
N THR A 34 23.11 -7.00 9.86
CA THR A 34 23.54 -8.39 9.60
C THR A 34 22.42 -9.40 9.77
N ALA A 35 22.41 -10.44 8.93
CA ALA A 35 21.56 -11.63 9.06
C ALA A 35 22.40 -12.90 8.78
N ARG A 36 21.85 -14.09 9.03
CA ARG A 36 22.44 -15.38 8.62
C ARG A 36 21.59 -16.05 7.57
N VAL A 37 22.20 -16.93 6.78
CA VAL A 37 21.46 -17.78 5.84
C VAL A 37 20.34 -18.53 6.56
N GLY A 38 19.11 -18.42 6.04
CA GLY A 38 17.89 -18.97 6.62
C GLY A 38 17.11 -18.00 7.53
N ASP A 39 17.70 -16.89 7.96
CA ASP A 39 16.99 -15.90 8.77
C ASP A 39 15.99 -15.11 7.92
N THR A 40 14.84 -14.81 8.51
CA THR A 40 13.94 -13.73 8.06
C THR A 40 14.33 -12.43 8.76
N PHE A 41 14.50 -11.35 8.00
CA PHE A 41 14.87 -10.03 8.54
C PHE A 41 14.02 -8.92 7.94
N GLU A 42 13.93 -7.80 8.66
CA GLU A 42 13.15 -6.63 8.24
C GLU A 42 14.04 -5.59 7.53
N VAL A 43 13.49 -5.00 6.47
CA VAL A 43 14.02 -3.83 5.78
C VAL A 43 12.98 -2.72 5.87
N LEU A 44 13.38 -1.56 6.40
CA LEU A 44 12.51 -0.40 6.56
C LEU A 44 12.80 0.63 5.49
N ILE A 45 11.75 1.12 4.84
CA ILE A 45 11.80 2.26 3.94
C ILE A 45 11.28 3.47 4.72
N ASN A 46 12.12 4.49 4.85
CA ASN A 46 11.79 5.70 5.62
C ASN A 46 11.96 6.94 4.74
N ALA A 47 11.24 8.01 5.07
CA ALA A 47 11.44 9.32 4.50
C ALA A 47 11.63 10.39 5.57
N ASP A 48 12.67 11.20 5.44
CA ASP A 48 12.75 12.51 6.06
C ASP A 48 12.22 13.53 5.07
N THR A 49 11.13 14.21 5.40
CA THR A 49 10.47 15.13 4.46
C THR A 49 10.88 16.59 4.66
N ASP A 50 11.81 16.87 5.58
CA ASP A 50 12.22 18.23 5.95
C ASP A 50 11.03 19.15 6.32
N GLY A 51 10.02 18.57 6.98
CA GLY A 51 8.82 19.30 7.39
C GLY A 51 7.81 19.57 6.29
N GLU A 52 8.07 19.17 5.05
CA GLU A 52 7.07 19.19 3.98
C GLU A 52 6.07 18.05 4.19
N ALA A 53 4.78 18.35 4.18
CA ALA A 53 3.76 17.33 4.27
C ALA A 53 3.65 16.55 2.94
N VAL A 54 3.62 15.22 3.01
CA VAL A 54 3.50 14.31 1.87
C VAL A 54 2.24 13.46 2.00
N ASN A 55 1.63 13.08 0.87
CA ASN A 55 0.36 12.36 0.86
C ASN A 55 0.30 11.15 -0.08
N SER A 56 1.36 10.91 -0.85
CA SER A 56 1.42 9.80 -1.80
C SER A 56 2.86 9.38 -2.02
N VAL A 57 3.07 8.09 -2.17
CA VAL A 57 4.36 7.51 -2.53
C VAL A 57 4.18 6.47 -3.64
N ASN A 58 5.15 6.41 -4.54
CA ASN A 58 5.29 5.38 -5.56
C ASN A 58 6.78 5.05 -5.68
N LEU A 59 7.16 3.88 -5.19
CA LEU A 59 8.53 3.43 -5.04
C LEU A 59 8.75 2.13 -5.78
N SER A 60 9.96 1.94 -6.30
CA SER A 60 10.43 0.62 -6.72
C SER A 60 11.86 0.39 -6.26
N LEU A 61 12.15 -0.83 -5.86
CA LEU A 61 13.46 -1.24 -5.34
C LEU A 61 13.98 -2.45 -6.11
N ASP A 62 15.26 -2.38 -6.46
CA ASP A 62 16.06 -3.52 -6.91
C ASP A 62 16.78 -4.13 -5.70
N TYR A 63 17.00 -5.45 -5.73
CA TYR A 63 17.69 -6.16 -4.66
C TYR A 63 18.45 -7.38 -5.18
N ASP A 64 19.50 -7.80 -4.47
CA ASP A 64 20.30 -8.96 -4.85
C ASP A 64 19.54 -10.30 -4.63
N ASP A 65 18.73 -10.70 -5.60
CA ASP A 65 17.89 -11.92 -5.61
C ASP A 65 18.66 -13.24 -5.41
N ASN A 66 19.95 -13.23 -5.72
CA ASN A 66 20.89 -14.33 -5.48
C ASN A 66 21.18 -14.53 -3.99
N LEU A 67 21.12 -13.45 -3.19
CA LEU A 67 21.50 -13.45 -1.77
C LEU A 67 20.30 -13.37 -0.85
N ILE A 68 19.22 -12.69 -1.25
CA ILE A 68 18.02 -12.50 -0.44
C ILE A 68 16.77 -12.69 -1.31
N SER A 69 15.64 -13.07 -0.71
CA SER A 69 14.35 -13.12 -1.41
C SER A 69 13.29 -12.35 -0.67
N PHE A 70 12.49 -11.58 -1.40
CA PHE A 70 11.33 -10.90 -0.83
C PHE A 70 10.35 -11.94 -0.27
N ALA A 71 9.98 -11.74 0.99
CA ALA A 71 9.12 -12.63 1.74
C ALA A 71 7.87 -11.92 2.28
N GLY A 72 7.70 -10.63 2.03
CA GLY A 72 6.46 -9.93 2.37
C GLY A 72 6.60 -8.55 2.94
N TYR A 73 5.51 -8.03 3.50
CA TYR A 73 5.50 -6.74 4.17
C TYR A 73 4.57 -6.75 5.39
N LYS A 74 4.84 -5.83 6.32
CA LYS A 74 4.00 -5.56 7.48
C LYS A 74 3.41 -4.16 7.34
N SER A 75 2.09 -4.03 7.53
CA SER A 75 1.40 -2.74 7.49
C SER A 75 1.56 -1.93 8.79
N GLU A 76 2.00 -2.57 9.87
CA GLU A 76 2.11 -1.96 11.18
C GLU A 76 3.15 -0.85 11.27
N ASN A 77 2.81 0.19 12.04
CA ASN A 77 3.72 1.31 12.32
C ASN A 77 4.29 1.95 11.05
N THR A 78 3.51 1.96 9.96
CA THR A 78 3.79 2.74 8.75
C THR A 78 2.76 3.85 8.62
N VAL A 79 3.10 4.94 7.92
CA VAL A 79 2.18 6.05 7.67
C VAL A 79 1.24 5.81 6.48
N ILE A 80 1.44 4.73 5.72
CA ILE A 80 0.61 4.39 4.56
C ILE A 80 -0.62 3.63 5.04
N GLU A 81 -1.76 4.32 5.03
CA GLU A 81 -3.04 3.72 5.42
C GLU A 81 -3.75 3.01 4.25
N LEU A 82 -3.47 3.46 3.02
CA LEU A 82 -4.12 2.96 1.80
C LEU A 82 -3.08 2.59 0.77
N TRP A 83 -2.82 1.29 0.61
CA TRP A 83 -2.06 0.76 -0.51
C TRP A 83 -2.92 0.84 -1.77
N VAL A 84 -2.42 1.48 -2.83
CA VAL A 84 -2.96 1.37 -4.19
C VAL A 84 -2.29 0.22 -4.92
N ASP A 85 -1.03 -0.02 -4.58
CA ASP A 85 -0.20 -1.10 -5.04
C ASP A 85 0.63 -1.59 -3.86
N SER A 86 0.19 -2.67 -3.21
CA SER A 86 0.90 -3.21 -2.04
C SER A 86 2.29 -3.72 -2.44
N PRO A 87 3.28 -3.73 -1.52
CA PRO A 87 4.59 -4.30 -1.79
C PRO A 87 4.52 -5.70 -2.41
N HIS A 88 4.93 -5.80 -3.66
CA HIS A 88 4.96 -7.06 -4.40
C HIS A 88 6.16 -7.07 -5.35
N GLU A 89 6.64 -8.26 -5.67
CA GLU A 89 7.77 -8.46 -6.55
C GLU A 89 7.30 -8.89 -7.94
N GLU A 90 7.87 -8.29 -8.97
CA GLU A 90 7.68 -8.63 -10.37
C GLU A 90 9.02 -8.48 -11.11
N ASP A 91 9.47 -9.56 -11.76
CA ASP A 91 10.71 -9.60 -12.55
C ASP A 91 11.99 -9.11 -11.83
N GLY A 92 12.13 -9.42 -10.54
CA GLY A 92 13.28 -9.05 -9.69
C GLY A 92 13.18 -7.65 -9.08
N VAL A 93 12.11 -6.91 -9.36
CA VAL A 93 11.90 -5.56 -8.85
C VAL A 93 10.71 -5.55 -7.89
N LEU A 94 10.89 -4.90 -6.73
CA LEU A 94 9.85 -4.72 -5.74
C LEU A 94 9.11 -3.40 -5.99
N TYR A 95 7.80 -3.46 -6.21
CA TYR A 95 6.94 -2.31 -6.46
C TYR A 95 6.04 -2.01 -5.27
N MET A 96 5.84 -0.73 -4.97
CA MET A 96 4.86 -0.31 -3.96
C MET A 96 4.36 1.12 -4.20
N GLY A 97 3.06 1.33 -4.01
CA GLY A 97 2.37 2.60 -4.15
C GLY A 97 1.31 2.78 -3.08
N GLY A 98 1.34 3.90 -2.37
CA GLY A 98 0.49 4.14 -1.21
C GLY A 98 0.07 5.59 -1.06
N ILE A 99 -1.07 5.78 -0.39
CA ILE A 99 -1.66 7.08 -0.07
C ILE A 99 -1.63 7.28 1.44
N ILE A 100 -1.33 8.51 1.85
CA ILE A 100 -1.32 8.97 3.25
C ILE A 100 -2.41 10.04 3.40
N PRO A 101 -3.64 9.66 3.79
CA PRO A 101 -4.73 10.60 4.01
C PRO A 101 -4.36 11.69 5.02
N GLY A 102 -4.80 12.93 4.78
CA GLY A 102 -4.50 14.08 5.65
C GLY A 102 -3.06 14.61 5.55
N GLY A 103 -2.14 13.85 4.94
CA GLY A 103 -0.75 14.22 4.77
C GLY A 103 0.07 14.15 6.06
N VAL A 104 1.37 13.89 5.93
CA VAL A 104 2.30 13.78 7.06
C VAL A 104 3.63 14.42 6.72
N SER A 105 4.19 15.20 7.64
CA SER A 105 5.50 15.87 7.48
C SER A 105 6.60 15.29 8.38
N GLY A 106 6.26 14.25 9.15
CA GLY A 106 7.15 13.66 10.15
C GLY A 106 6.40 13.16 11.38
N LEU A 107 7.07 12.36 12.18
CA LEU A 107 6.56 11.91 13.47
C LEU A 107 6.95 12.91 14.56
N TYR A 108 5.96 13.38 15.31
CA TYR A 108 6.17 14.26 16.44
C TYR A 108 6.52 13.45 17.70
N ASP A 109 7.68 13.73 18.27
CA ASP A 109 8.13 13.20 19.55
C ASP A 109 8.36 14.38 20.51
N PRO A 110 7.55 14.55 21.57
CA PRO A 110 7.71 15.64 22.53
C PRO A 110 9.09 15.67 23.23
N SER A 111 9.83 14.56 23.20
CA SER A 111 11.16 14.44 23.79
C SER A 111 12.29 14.87 22.86
N LYS A 112 11.99 15.12 21.57
CA LYS A 112 12.96 15.50 20.55
C LYS A 112 12.59 16.83 19.91
N ASN A 113 13.61 17.62 19.58
CA ASN A 113 13.41 18.82 18.77
C ASN A 113 13.30 18.42 17.30
N GLY A 114 12.29 18.94 16.62
CA GLY A 114 12.06 18.68 15.20
C GLY A 114 11.19 17.45 14.94
N LEU A 115 10.98 17.18 13.66
CA LEU A 115 10.18 16.06 13.20
C LEU A 115 11.10 14.87 12.92
N SER A 116 10.67 13.67 13.32
CA SER A 116 11.37 12.43 13.00
C SER A 116 10.94 11.90 11.62
N PRO A 117 11.79 11.13 10.92
CA PRO A 117 11.42 10.47 9.67
C PRO A 117 10.15 9.62 9.80
N ILE A 118 9.41 9.53 8.70
CA ILE A 118 8.20 8.71 8.60
C ILE A 118 8.54 7.32 8.04
N PRO A 119 8.04 6.24 8.66
CA PRO A 119 8.15 4.89 8.10
C PRO A 119 7.14 4.72 6.96
N LEU A 120 7.64 4.53 5.74
CA LEU A 120 6.82 4.32 4.55
C LEU A 120 6.43 2.85 4.38
N ALA A 121 7.39 1.93 4.47
CA ALA A 121 7.14 0.51 4.30
C ALA A 121 8.04 -0.33 5.20
N ARG A 122 7.53 -1.48 5.66
CA ARG A 122 8.29 -2.50 6.37
C ARG A 122 8.24 -3.79 5.57
N LEU A 123 9.37 -4.16 5.01
CA LEU A 123 9.54 -5.29 4.10
C LEU A 123 10.22 -6.44 4.83
N LEU A 124 9.85 -7.66 4.50
CA LEU A 124 10.40 -8.90 5.03
C LEU A 124 11.20 -9.59 3.93
N PHE A 125 12.42 -9.99 4.26
CA PHE A 125 13.31 -10.73 3.37
C PHE A 125 13.82 -11.99 4.05
N VAL A 126 14.07 -13.03 3.26
CA VAL A 126 14.74 -14.25 3.70
C VAL A 126 16.15 -14.29 3.12
N ALA A 127 17.14 -14.57 3.95
CA ALA A 127 18.53 -14.70 3.53
C ALA A 127 18.81 -16.06 2.89
N LYS A 128 19.24 -16.08 1.63
CA LYS A 128 19.48 -17.29 0.83
C LYS A 128 20.93 -17.76 0.82
N ALA A 129 21.87 -16.82 0.75
CA ALA A 129 23.28 -17.12 0.59
C ALA A 129 24.17 -16.07 1.25
N GLU A 130 25.39 -16.47 1.62
CA GLU A 130 26.38 -15.59 2.23
C GLU A 130 26.85 -14.51 1.24
N GLY A 131 27.01 -13.29 1.73
CA GLY A 131 27.43 -12.15 0.91
C GLY A 131 26.96 -10.82 1.48
N ASN A 132 27.33 -9.73 0.82
CA ASN A 132 26.80 -8.41 1.13
C ASN A 132 25.69 -8.08 0.12
N ALA A 133 24.43 -8.24 0.54
CA ALA A 133 23.27 -7.99 -0.31
C ALA A 133 22.93 -6.50 -0.33
N LYS A 134 22.78 -5.94 -1.52
CA LYS A 134 22.40 -4.56 -1.77
C LYS A 134 20.91 -4.45 -2.04
N LEU A 135 20.35 -3.33 -1.61
CA LEU A 135 19.01 -2.88 -1.98
C LEU A 135 19.12 -1.44 -2.48
N SER A 136 18.59 -1.15 -3.66
CA SER A 136 18.66 0.18 -4.26
C SER A 136 17.33 0.65 -4.79
N PHE A 137 17.06 1.95 -4.65
CA PHE A 137 15.92 2.55 -5.30
C PHE A 137 16.10 2.57 -6.82
N VAL A 138 15.07 2.12 -7.53
CA VAL A 138 14.95 2.24 -8.99
C VAL A 138 14.07 3.45 -9.34
N LYS A 139 13.03 3.68 -8.54
CA LYS A 139 12.13 4.82 -8.66
C LYS A 139 11.73 5.33 -7.28
N THR A 140 11.74 6.65 -7.11
CA THR A 140 11.22 7.33 -5.94
C THR A 140 10.34 8.51 -6.35
N GLU A 141 9.04 8.38 -6.13
CA GLU A 141 8.08 9.45 -6.39
C GLU A 141 7.27 9.68 -5.12
N ILE A 142 7.56 10.78 -4.44
CA ILE A 142 6.86 11.19 -3.22
C ILE A 142 6.17 12.52 -3.54
N LEU A 143 4.85 12.58 -3.37
CA LEU A 143 4.07 13.77 -3.69
C LEU A 143 3.72 14.55 -2.42
N LYS A 144 3.80 15.88 -2.54
CA LYS A 144 3.46 16.82 -1.48
C LYS A 144 1.95 16.88 -1.28
N HIS A 145 1.55 17.09 -0.03
CA HIS A 145 0.19 17.42 0.36
C HIS A 145 -0.12 18.91 0.11
N ASP A 146 0.00 19.36 -1.15
CA ASP A 146 -0.16 20.77 -1.54
C ASP A 146 -1.41 21.04 -2.41
N GLY A 147 -2.23 20.01 -2.63
CA GLY A 147 -3.41 20.04 -3.49
C GLY A 147 -3.11 20.10 -5.00
N ARG A 148 -1.84 20.15 -5.41
CA ARG A 148 -1.40 20.16 -6.81
C ARG A 148 -0.71 18.86 -7.22
N GLY A 149 -0.29 18.04 -6.25
CA GLY A 149 0.45 16.81 -6.50
C GLY A 149 1.89 17.09 -6.94
N SER A 150 2.49 18.18 -6.44
CA SER A 150 3.89 18.49 -6.75
C SER A 150 4.81 17.44 -6.14
N GLN A 151 5.85 17.05 -6.86
CA GLN A 151 6.85 16.11 -6.35
C GLN A 151 7.72 16.76 -5.26
N LEU A 152 8.01 15.99 -4.20
CA LEU A 152 9.03 16.33 -3.22
C LEU A 152 10.40 16.00 -3.82
N VAL A 153 11.28 16.99 -3.94
CA VAL A 153 12.67 16.75 -4.35
C VAL A 153 13.45 16.27 -3.14
N HIS A 154 14.16 15.15 -3.26
CA HIS A 154 14.80 14.46 -2.15
C HIS A 154 16.02 13.66 -2.61
N ASP A 155 16.91 13.34 -1.67
CA ASP A 155 18.02 12.42 -1.88
C ASP A 155 17.63 10.96 -1.61
N GLU A 156 18.22 10.03 -2.36
CA GLU A 156 18.04 8.59 -2.17
C GLU A 156 19.23 8.00 -1.42
N LYS A 157 18.97 7.22 -0.37
CA LYS A 157 20.01 6.47 0.36
C LYS A 157 19.69 4.98 0.34
N ASN A 158 20.44 4.27 -0.51
CA ASN A 158 20.36 2.82 -0.66
C ASN A 158 20.79 2.08 0.61
N GLY A 159 20.46 0.80 0.70
CA GLY A 159 20.74 -0.05 1.84
C GLY A 159 21.62 -1.24 1.48
N GLU A 160 22.30 -1.78 2.48
CA GLU A 160 23.00 -3.06 2.37
C GLU A 160 22.81 -3.88 3.65
N ILE A 161 22.95 -5.19 3.52
CA ILE A 161 22.93 -6.12 4.64
C ILE A 161 23.97 -7.23 4.44
N MET A 162 24.75 -7.50 5.48
CA MET A 162 25.74 -8.57 5.48
C MET A 162 25.09 -9.89 5.90
N ILE A 163 25.03 -10.85 4.97
CA ILE A 163 24.58 -12.22 5.22
C ILE A 163 25.78 -13.11 5.57
N LYS A 164 25.77 -13.62 6.80
CA LYS A 164 26.79 -14.52 7.34
C LYS A 164 26.38 -15.98 7.17
N SER A 165 27.36 -16.88 7.32
CA SER A 165 27.13 -18.32 7.35
C SER A 165 26.11 -18.73 8.40
N ALA A 166 25.36 -19.78 8.10
CA ALA A 166 24.51 -20.44 9.09
C ALA A 166 25.37 -20.89 10.30
N SER A 167 24.83 -20.80 11.52
CA SER A 167 25.53 -21.29 12.71
C SER A 167 25.49 -22.83 12.76
N PRO A 168 26.58 -23.54 13.08
CA PRO A 168 26.54 -24.98 13.36
C PRO A 168 25.62 -25.35 14.54
N GLU A 169 25.40 -24.42 15.47
CA GLU A 169 24.45 -24.56 16.59
C GLU A 169 23.00 -24.19 16.19
N GLY A 170 22.78 -23.78 14.94
CA GLY A 170 21.49 -23.38 14.38
C GLY A 170 20.59 -24.52 13.92
N ILE A 171 21.00 -25.79 14.06
CA ILE A 171 20.08 -26.92 13.84
C ILE A 171 19.17 -27.12 15.07
N LEU A 172 19.56 -26.65 16.26
CA LEU A 172 18.74 -26.73 17.47
C LEU A 172 19.01 -25.53 18.40
N GLY A 173 18.55 -24.33 18.05
CA GLY A 173 18.60 -23.23 19.02
C GLY A 173 18.25 -21.85 18.47
N LYS A 174 17.01 -21.41 18.73
CA LYS A 174 16.48 -20.04 18.59
C LYS A 174 16.17 -19.50 17.19
N GLY A 175 15.98 -20.37 16.20
CA GLY A 175 14.87 -20.18 15.28
C GLY A 175 13.69 -20.92 15.86
N GLU A 176 12.77 -20.24 16.53
CA GLU A 176 11.41 -20.75 16.46
C GLU A 176 11.04 -20.66 14.96
N ASN A 177 11.33 -21.72 14.21
CA ASN A 177 10.49 -22.11 13.08
C ASN A 177 9.14 -22.54 13.67
N ILE A 178 8.47 -21.59 14.33
CA ILE A 178 7.03 -21.62 14.44
C ILE A 178 6.60 -21.29 13.02
N PHE A 179 6.29 -22.34 12.25
CA PHE A 179 5.31 -22.14 11.19
C PHE A 179 4.16 -21.39 11.83
N ASP A 180 3.95 -20.15 11.40
CA ASP A 180 2.81 -19.40 11.87
C ASP A 180 1.57 -20.19 11.44
N LYS A 181 0.79 -20.61 12.43
CA LYS A 181 -0.47 -21.33 12.24
C LYS A 181 -1.66 -20.42 12.55
N ASN A 182 -1.40 -19.20 12.99
CA ASN A 182 -2.43 -18.23 13.27
C ASN A 182 -2.95 -17.73 11.94
N SER A 183 -4.26 -17.55 11.84
CA SER A 183 -4.84 -16.85 10.70
C SER A 183 -4.73 -15.35 10.93
N PRO A 184 -4.74 -14.54 9.85
CA PRO A 184 -4.80 -13.10 9.98
C PRO A 184 -5.92 -12.65 10.91
N GLU A 185 -5.72 -11.50 11.55
CA GLU A 185 -6.71 -10.92 12.46
C GLU A 185 -8.04 -10.66 11.74
N PRO A 186 -9.19 -10.82 12.42
CA PRO A 186 -10.49 -10.49 11.84
C PRO A 186 -10.54 -9.03 11.37
N PHE A 187 -10.88 -8.83 10.10
CA PHE A 187 -10.98 -7.50 9.49
C PHE A 187 -12.38 -7.27 8.92
N SER A 188 -12.64 -6.01 8.53
CA SER A 188 -13.92 -5.62 7.93
C SER A 188 -13.71 -4.96 6.57
N LEU A 189 -14.76 -5.02 5.76
CA LEU A 189 -14.78 -4.39 4.45
C LEU A 189 -15.59 -3.09 4.51
N ILE A 190 -15.07 -2.03 3.90
CA ILE A 190 -15.75 -0.73 3.80
C ILE A 190 -16.22 -0.56 2.35
N PHE A 191 -17.53 -0.42 2.15
CA PHE A 191 -18.10 -0.12 0.84
C PHE A 191 -18.32 1.39 0.70
N LEU A 192 -17.69 1.98 -0.32
CA LEU A 192 -17.90 3.37 -0.70
C LEU A 192 -18.70 3.42 -2.00
N GLU A 193 -19.94 3.87 -1.89
CA GLU A 193 -20.84 3.99 -3.03
C GLU A 193 -20.44 5.18 -3.91
N SER A 194 -20.35 4.96 -5.23
CA SER A 194 -20.20 6.04 -6.20
C SER A 194 -21.44 6.92 -6.25
N SER A 195 -21.27 8.23 -6.39
CA SER A 195 -22.38 9.13 -6.70
C SER A 195 -23.09 8.72 -8.01
N LEU A 196 -24.42 8.90 -8.07
CA LEU A 196 -25.24 8.60 -9.25
C LEU A 196 -24.79 9.37 -10.52
N PHE A 197 -24.14 10.52 -10.33
CA PHE A 197 -23.64 11.38 -11.40
C PHE A 197 -22.14 11.19 -11.68
N SER A 198 -21.48 10.24 -11.04
CA SER A 198 -20.05 9.97 -11.22
C SER A 198 -19.82 8.77 -12.15
N GLU A 199 -18.78 8.88 -12.98
CA GLU A 199 -18.23 7.76 -13.74
C GLU A 199 -17.33 6.87 -12.88
N THR A 200 -16.96 7.31 -11.67
CA THR A 200 -16.19 6.46 -10.76
C THR A 200 -17.03 5.27 -10.30
N PRO A 201 -16.52 4.03 -10.40
CA PRO A 201 -17.21 2.87 -9.84
C PRO A 201 -17.23 2.96 -8.31
N SER A 202 -18.19 2.29 -7.68
CA SER A 202 -18.13 2.07 -6.24
C SER A 202 -16.88 1.25 -5.91
N ILE A 203 -16.28 1.48 -4.75
CA ILE A 203 -15.05 0.80 -4.33
C ILE A 203 -15.27 0.08 -3.00
N ILE A 204 -14.55 -1.01 -2.81
CA ILE A 204 -14.41 -1.67 -1.51
C ILE A 204 -12.99 -1.45 -1.04
N ILE A 205 -12.86 -1.00 0.21
CA ILE A 205 -11.60 -0.86 0.92
C ILE A 205 -11.55 -1.94 1.99
N PHE A 206 -10.40 -2.58 2.15
CA PHE A 206 -10.18 -3.60 3.17
C PHE A 206 -8.74 -3.58 3.65
N HIS A 207 -8.53 -3.91 4.92
CA HIS A 207 -7.21 -3.94 5.51
C HIS A 207 -7.15 -5.06 6.53
N ALA A 208 -6.41 -6.13 6.22
CA ALA A 208 -6.12 -7.21 7.13
C ALA A 208 -4.73 -7.02 7.77
N GLN A 209 -4.54 -7.61 8.93
CA GLN A 209 -3.31 -7.51 9.70
C GLN A 209 -2.96 -8.90 10.24
N ASP A 210 -1.66 -9.20 10.25
CA ASP A 210 -1.11 -10.38 10.89
C ASP A 210 0.22 -9.97 11.52
N ILE A 211 0.31 -10.03 12.85
CA ILE A 211 1.47 -9.57 13.64
C ILE A 211 2.67 -10.49 13.41
N ASP A 212 2.43 -11.78 13.25
CA ASP A 212 3.44 -12.82 13.25
C ASP A 212 4.08 -12.96 11.86
N SER A 213 3.26 -13.10 10.82
CA SER A 213 3.71 -13.38 9.45
C SER A 213 3.42 -12.30 8.41
N GLY A 214 2.45 -11.41 8.67
CA GLY A 214 2.03 -10.39 7.71
C GLY A 214 1.14 -10.93 6.58
N ILE A 215 0.69 -10.05 5.68
CA ILE A 215 -0.26 -10.41 4.62
C ILE A 215 0.45 -10.56 3.27
N LYS A 216 0.26 -11.72 2.62
CA LYS A 216 0.84 -12.03 1.31
C LYS A 216 -0.01 -11.56 0.15
N GLU A 217 -1.28 -11.94 0.14
CA GLU A 217 -2.17 -11.65 -0.98
C GLU A 217 -3.62 -11.54 -0.53
N TYR A 218 -4.42 -10.87 -1.35
CA TYR A 218 -5.87 -10.82 -1.19
C TYR A 218 -6.56 -11.51 -2.37
N LYS A 219 -7.60 -12.27 -2.07
CA LYS A 219 -8.52 -12.83 -3.07
C LYS A 219 -9.93 -12.33 -2.80
N MET A 220 -10.71 -12.15 -3.85
CA MET A 220 -12.11 -11.77 -3.77
C MET A 220 -12.95 -12.71 -4.62
N LYS A 221 -14.13 -13.06 -4.10
CA LYS A 221 -15.20 -13.69 -4.88
C LYS A 221 -16.50 -12.90 -4.74
N ILE A 222 -17.36 -13.06 -5.73
CA ILE A 222 -18.69 -12.45 -5.78
C ILE A 222 -19.71 -13.57 -5.70
N ASN A 223 -20.58 -13.54 -4.69
CA ASN A 223 -21.49 -14.62 -4.33
C ASN A 223 -20.70 -15.96 -4.21
N GLU A 224 -21.23 -17.03 -4.80
CA GLU A 224 -20.59 -18.35 -4.88
C GLU A 224 -19.65 -18.49 -6.09
N GLY A 225 -19.19 -17.39 -6.67
CA GLY A 225 -18.27 -17.40 -7.80
C GLY A 225 -16.84 -17.84 -7.43
N GLU A 226 -16.00 -17.91 -8.47
CA GLU A 226 -14.57 -18.21 -8.35
C GLU A 226 -13.80 -17.11 -7.62
N TRP A 227 -12.77 -17.53 -6.86
CA TRP A 227 -11.80 -16.63 -6.27
C TRP A 227 -10.92 -15.99 -7.34
N LYS A 228 -10.79 -14.67 -7.29
CA LYS A 228 -9.90 -13.90 -8.15
C LYS A 228 -8.96 -13.08 -7.29
N GLU A 229 -7.80 -12.75 -7.81
CA GLU A 229 -6.89 -11.79 -7.16
C GLU A 229 -7.61 -10.46 -6.93
N ALA A 230 -7.38 -9.85 -5.78
CA ALA A 230 -7.98 -8.59 -5.38
C ALA A 230 -6.89 -7.60 -4.97
N LYS A 231 -7.06 -6.35 -5.39
CA LYS A 231 -6.21 -5.23 -4.98
C LYS A 231 -7.02 -4.29 -4.10
N ASN A 232 -6.39 -3.69 -3.12
CA ASN A 232 -7.02 -2.61 -2.34
C ASN A 232 -6.62 -1.28 -2.97
N PRO A 233 -7.51 -0.28 -3.07
CA PRO A 233 -8.97 -0.39 -3.11
C PRO A 233 -9.45 -1.18 -4.33
N GLN A 234 -10.54 -1.96 -4.17
CA GLN A 234 -11.09 -2.80 -5.24
C GLN A 234 -12.33 -2.14 -5.88
N PRO A 235 -12.30 -1.79 -7.18
CA PRO A 235 -13.49 -1.33 -7.90
C PRO A 235 -14.54 -2.42 -8.04
N ILE A 236 -15.80 -2.06 -7.81
CA ILE A 236 -16.96 -2.94 -7.92
C ILE A 236 -17.92 -2.39 -8.99
N PRO A 237 -18.10 -3.11 -10.11
CA PRO A 237 -19.08 -2.74 -11.14
C PRO A 237 -20.49 -2.70 -10.55
N LYS A 238 -21.30 -1.74 -10.99
CA LYS A 238 -22.70 -1.65 -10.59
C LYS A 238 -23.50 -2.89 -11.03
N SER A 239 -24.44 -3.32 -10.20
CA SER A 239 -25.31 -4.48 -10.50
C SER A 239 -26.77 -4.17 -10.20
N ILE A 240 -27.67 -4.84 -10.93
CA ILE A 240 -29.12 -4.72 -10.74
C ILE A 240 -29.53 -5.32 -9.40
N PHE A 241 -28.92 -6.45 -9.01
CA PHE A 241 -29.25 -7.20 -7.80
C PHE A 241 -28.17 -7.03 -6.74
N SER A 242 -28.55 -7.20 -5.47
CA SER A 242 -27.60 -7.28 -4.36
C SER A 242 -26.65 -8.45 -4.55
N ARG A 243 -25.39 -8.24 -4.18
CA ARG A 243 -24.36 -9.28 -4.25
C ARG A 243 -23.60 -9.35 -2.94
N GLU A 244 -23.26 -10.56 -2.55
CA GLU A 244 -22.32 -10.80 -1.46
C GLU A 244 -20.91 -10.71 -2.01
N ILE A 245 -20.06 -9.93 -1.37
CA ILE A 245 -18.63 -9.86 -1.67
C ILE A 245 -17.90 -10.47 -0.50
N THR A 246 -17.04 -11.44 -0.77
CA THR A 246 -16.13 -12.02 0.22
C THR A 246 -14.71 -11.73 -0.21
N VAL A 247 -13.92 -11.17 0.70
CA VAL A 247 -12.48 -10.98 0.55
C VAL A 247 -11.77 -11.91 1.53
N ARG A 248 -10.74 -12.58 1.02
CA ARG A 248 -9.84 -13.45 1.76
C ARG A 248 -8.47 -12.80 1.83
N ALA A 249 -7.97 -12.55 3.03
CA ALA A 249 -6.58 -12.24 3.27
C ALA A 249 -5.81 -13.54 3.50
N ILE A 250 -4.69 -13.72 2.82
CA ILE A 250 -3.82 -14.91 2.94
C ILE A 250 -2.46 -14.43 3.43
N ASP A 251 -1.95 -15.05 4.48
CA ASP A 251 -0.62 -14.77 5.01
C ASP A 251 0.51 -15.49 4.23
N PHE A 252 1.75 -15.32 4.68
CA PHE A 252 2.92 -15.94 4.03
C PHE A 252 3.07 -17.45 4.28
N TYR A 253 2.36 -18.00 5.28
CA TYR A 253 2.34 -19.43 5.61
C TYR A 253 1.11 -20.16 5.07
N GLY A 254 0.20 -19.44 4.41
CA GLY A 254 -1.01 -19.96 3.78
C GLY A 254 -2.24 -20.02 4.69
N ASN A 255 -2.19 -19.50 5.92
CA ASN A 255 -3.42 -19.31 6.68
C ASN A 255 -4.20 -18.13 6.12
N PHE A 256 -5.51 -18.12 6.38
CA PHE A 256 -6.38 -17.15 5.75
C PHE A 256 -7.53 -16.71 6.66
N GLN A 257 -7.95 -15.48 6.47
CA GLN A 257 -9.10 -14.90 7.13
C GLN A 257 -10.05 -14.32 6.08
N ASP A 258 -11.33 -14.69 6.19
CA ASP A 258 -12.38 -14.20 5.29
C ASP A 258 -13.16 -13.05 5.97
N ALA A 259 -13.52 -12.04 5.18
CA ALA A 259 -14.44 -10.97 5.55
C ALA A 259 -15.46 -10.78 4.42
N GLY A 260 -16.72 -10.51 4.79
CA GLY A 260 -17.82 -10.41 3.83
C GLY A 260 -18.68 -9.17 4.02
N LEU A 261 -19.21 -8.63 2.92
CA LEU A 261 -20.18 -7.54 2.94
C LEU A 261 -21.23 -7.71 1.83
N THR A 262 -22.45 -7.24 2.06
CA THR A 262 -23.50 -7.21 1.03
C THR A 262 -23.53 -5.87 0.31
N VAL A 263 -23.20 -5.85 -0.98
CA VAL A 263 -23.32 -4.66 -1.83
C VAL A 263 -24.75 -4.58 -2.36
N PRO A 264 -25.47 -3.47 -2.15
CA PRO A 264 -26.82 -3.31 -2.67
C PRO A 264 -26.82 -3.21 -4.20
N GLY A 265 -27.84 -3.80 -4.83
CA GLY A 265 -28.13 -3.58 -6.24
C GLY A 265 -29.06 -2.40 -6.45
N PHE A 266 -29.17 -1.94 -7.70
CA PHE A 266 -30.08 -0.85 -8.07
C PHE A 266 -31.56 -1.14 -7.76
N VAL A 267 -31.97 -2.41 -7.87
CA VAL A 267 -33.35 -2.81 -7.69
C VAL A 267 -33.47 -3.65 -6.43
N SER A 268 -34.17 -3.11 -5.42
CA SER A 268 -34.55 -3.92 -4.27
C SER A 268 -35.61 -4.96 -4.67
N ILE A 269 -35.56 -6.14 -4.05
CA ILE A 269 -36.58 -7.19 -4.24
C ILE A 269 -38.00 -6.65 -3.98
N LYS A 270 -38.14 -5.73 -3.02
CA LYS A 270 -39.41 -5.07 -2.68
C LYS A 270 -39.92 -4.24 -3.85
N LEU A 271 -39.06 -3.45 -4.50
CA LEU A 271 -39.44 -2.66 -5.67
C LEU A 271 -39.89 -3.56 -6.83
N LEU A 272 -39.16 -4.65 -7.08
CA LEU A 272 -39.51 -5.62 -8.12
C LEU A 272 -40.90 -6.23 -7.87
N LEU A 273 -41.17 -6.67 -6.64
CA LEU A 273 -42.47 -7.23 -6.26
C LEU A 273 -43.60 -6.21 -6.39
N THR A 274 -43.36 -4.95 -6.04
CA THR A 274 -44.34 -3.86 -6.22
C THR A 274 -44.64 -3.63 -7.70
N ILE A 275 -43.62 -3.58 -8.56
CA ILE A 275 -43.81 -3.44 -10.02
C ILE A 275 -44.59 -4.63 -10.57
N PHE A 276 -44.26 -5.85 -10.15
CA PHE A 276 -44.95 -7.06 -10.58
C PHE A 276 -46.43 -7.06 -10.15
N ALA A 277 -46.72 -6.66 -8.90
CA ALA A 277 -48.08 -6.52 -8.40
C ALA A 277 -48.89 -5.48 -9.21
N LEU A 278 -48.30 -4.33 -9.53
CA LEU A 278 -48.93 -3.30 -10.37
C LEU A 278 -49.22 -3.82 -11.79
N LEU A 279 -48.29 -4.58 -12.38
CA LEU A 279 -48.48 -5.19 -13.70
C LEU A 279 -49.63 -6.21 -13.69
N ILE A 280 -49.76 -7.02 -12.63
CA ILE A 280 -50.89 -7.96 -12.48
C ILE A 280 -52.21 -7.18 -12.38
N ILE A 281 -52.27 -6.14 -11.55
CA ILE A 281 -53.48 -5.32 -11.38
C ILE A 281 -53.88 -4.67 -12.72
N ALA A 282 -52.91 -4.09 -13.43
CA ALA A 282 -53.12 -3.48 -14.74
C ALA A 282 -53.60 -4.52 -15.78
N GLY A 283 -53.02 -5.72 -15.78
CA GLY A 283 -53.43 -6.82 -16.67
C GLY A 283 -54.87 -7.29 -16.40
N VAL A 284 -55.25 -7.45 -15.12
CA VAL A 284 -56.63 -7.81 -14.73
C VAL A 284 -57.62 -6.72 -15.13
N PHE A 285 -57.27 -5.45 -14.91
CA PHE A 285 -58.10 -4.33 -15.31
C PHE A 285 -58.26 -4.25 -16.83
N GLY A 286 -57.16 -4.38 -17.58
CA GLY A 286 -57.17 -4.41 -19.05
C GLY A 286 -58.03 -5.56 -19.60
N PHE A 287 -57.91 -6.76 -19.03
CA PHE A 287 -58.74 -7.90 -19.42
C PHE A 287 -60.24 -7.64 -19.18
N LYS A 288 -60.60 -7.04 -18.04
CA LYS A 288 -62.00 -6.67 -17.76
C LYS A 288 -62.54 -5.66 -18.76
N VAL A 289 -61.73 -4.66 -19.13
CA VAL A 289 -62.10 -3.64 -20.14
C VAL A 289 -62.31 -4.29 -21.49
N VAL A 290 -61.38 -5.11 -21.98
CA VAL A 290 -61.50 -5.81 -23.27
C VAL A 290 -62.73 -6.72 -23.31
N LYS A 291 -62.99 -7.47 -22.23
CA LYS A 291 -64.19 -8.33 -22.13
C LYS A 291 -65.51 -7.55 -22.16
N HIS A 292 -65.53 -6.28 -21.74
CA HIS A 292 -66.74 -5.44 -21.84
C HIS A 292 -66.91 -4.78 -23.21
N MET A 293 -65.88 -4.77 -24.06
CA MET A 293 -65.92 -4.18 -25.39
C MET A 293 -66.21 -5.20 -26.51
N VAL A 294 -66.17 -6.50 -26.20
CA VAL A 294 -66.54 -7.62 -27.09
C VAL A 294 -67.87 -8.19 -26.65
#